data_AF-A0A1S2Z926-F1
#
_entry.id   AF-A0A1S2Z926-F1
#
_cell.length_a   1.000
_cell.length_b   1.000
_cell.length_c   1.000
_cell.angle_alpha   90.00
_cell.angle_beta   90.00
_cell.angle_gamma   90.00
#
_symmetry.space_group_name_H-M   'P 1'
#
loop_
_entity.id
_entity.type
_entity.pdbx_description
1 polymer ?
#
loop_
_entity_poly.entity_id
_entity_poly.type
_entity_poly.pdbx_seq_one_letter_code
_entity_poly.pdbx_strand_id
1 'polypeptide(L)'
;MAAELVNAATSEKLAEIDWMKNIEISELVARDQRKAKDVVKAIKKRLGNKNPNTQLYAVMLLEMLMNNIGDHIHQQVIDAEIIPILVKIVKKKSDLPVRERIFLLLDATQTSLGGASGKFPQYYKAYYDLVSAGVQFPQRAQVVQVSQPSSQPNRTNTLPKRDQDPPPYRHAEVAQKAESNTVPESR
;
A
#
# COMPACT_ATOMS: atom_id res chain seq x y z
N MET A 1 -20.07 -2.70 -17.66
CA MET A 1 -20.04 -2.73 -16.18
C MET A 1 -18.64 -2.46 -15.65
N ALA A 2 -17.66 -3.38 -15.78
CA ALA A 2 -16.30 -3.19 -15.27
C ALA A 2 -15.58 -1.94 -15.83
N ALA A 3 -15.65 -1.71 -17.15
CA ALA A 3 -15.04 -0.54 -17.78
C ALA A 3 -15.64 0.80 -17.30
N GLU A 4 -16.94 0.84 -17.01
CA GLU A 4 -17.59 2.06 -16.51
C GLU A 4 -17.19 2.38 -15.07
N LEU A 5 -17.04 1.35 -14.22
CA LEU A 5 -16.50 1.53 -12.87
C LEU A 5 -15.08 2.12 -12.94
N VAL A 6 -14.21 1.59 -13.81
CA VAL A 6 -12.86 2.13 -14.03
C VAL A 6 -12.91 3.57 -14.56
N ASN A 7 -13.79 3.88 -15.52
CA ASN A 7 -13.95 5.24 -16.03
C ASN A 7 -14.36 6.23 -14.93
N ALA A 8 -15.29 5.83 -14.06
CA ALA A 8 -15.75 6.64 -12.95
C ALA A 8 -14.67 6.83 -11.89
N ALA A 9 -13.99 5.75 -11.49
CA ALA A 9 -12.91 5.76 -10.48
C ALA A 9 -11.66 6.54 -10.91
N THR A 10 -11.50 6.78 -12.21
CA THR A 10 -10.35 7.49 -12.78
C THR A 10 -10.76 8.74 -13.55
N SER A 11 -11.95 9.29 -13.26
CA SER A 11 -12.46 10.48 -13.92
C SER A 11 -11.58 11.70 -13.61
N GLU A 12 -11.33 12.54 -14.61
CA GLU A 12 -10.59 13.81 -14.43
C GLU A 12 -11.34 14.83 -13.56
N LYS A 13 -12.63 14.61 -13.33
CA LYS A 13 -13.50 15.47 -12.52
C LYS A 13 -13.46 15.16 -11.02
N LEU A 14 -12.75 14.10 -10.63
CA LEU A 14 -12.60 13.77 -9.21
C LEU A 14 -11.73 14.83 -8.53
N ALA A 15 -12.14 15.26 -7.33
CA ALA A 15 -11.32 16.13 -6.49
C ALA A 15 -10.17 15.35 -5.84
N GLU A 16 -10.41 14.08 -5.53
CA GLU A 16 -9.46 13.17 -4.90
C GLU A 16 -9.74 11.71 -5.31
N ILE A 17 -8.91 10.79 -4.82
CA ILE A 17 -9.05 9.36 -5.12
C ILE A 17 -10.37 8.84 -4.55
N ASP A 18 -11.17 8.18 -5.40
CA ASP A 18 -12.37 7.49 -4.96
C ASP A 18 -12.01 6.09 -4.43
N TRP A 19 -11.64 6.04 -3.15
CA TRP A 19 -11.28 4.78 -2.48
C TRP A 19 -12.39 3.74 -2.51
N MET A 20 -13.65 4.16 -2.39
CA MET A 20 -14.79 3.25 -2.43
C MET A 20 -14.86 2.52 -3.77
N LYS A 21 -14.77 3.25 -4.89
CA LYS A 21 -14.76 2.62 -6.22
C LYS A 21 -13.52 1.75 -6.45
N ASN A 22 -12.35 2.16 -5.95
CA ASN A 22 -11.13 1.35 -6.08
C ASN A 22 -11.23 0.02 -5.31
N ILE A 23 -11.83 0.03 -4.11
CA ILE A 23 -12.12 -1.18 -3.33
C ILE A 23 -13.14 -2.04 -4.06
N GLU A 24 -14.23 -1.45 -4.56
CA GLU A 24 -15.27 -2.17 -5.32
C GLU A 24 -14.68 -2.89 -6.56
N ILE A 25 -13.81 -2.20 -7.31
CA ILE A 25 -13.13 -2.80 -8.47
C ILE A 25 -12.18 -3.91 -8.02
N SER A 26 -11.45 -3.73 -6.92
CA SER A 26 -10.55 -4.75 -6.37
C SER A 26 -11.32 -6.00 -5.95
N GLU A 27 -12.44 -5.84 -5.25
CA GLU A 27 -13.32 -6.95 -4.87
C GLU A 27 -13.93 -7.65 -6.09
N LEU A 28 -14.36 -6.89 -7.11
CA LEU A 28 -14.89 -7.45 -8.35
C LEU A 28 -13.89 -8.39 -9.02
N VAL A 29 -12.64 -7.94 -9.12
CA VAL A 29 -11.57 -8.71 -9.76
C VAL A 29 -11.12 -9.89 -8.90
N ALA A 30 -11.08 -9.72 -7.57
CA ALA A 30 -10.76 -10.80 -6.64
C ALA A 30 -11.81 -11.92 -6.65
N ARG A 31 -13.10 -11.57 -6.79
CA ARG A 31 -14.21 -12.53 -6.87
C ARG A 31 -14.31 -13.24 -8.22
N ASP A 32 -14.03 -12.53 -9.32
CA ASP A 32 -14.11 -13.08 -10.67
C ASP A 32 -12.90 -12.65 -11.51
N GLN A 33 -11.89 -13.53 -11.59
CA GLN A 33 -10.67 -13.32 -12.38
C GLN A 33 -10.97 -13.08 -13.88
N ARG A 34 -12.13 -13.51 -14.39
CA ARG A 34 -12.52 -13.26 -15.79
C ARG A 34 -12.74 -11.75 -16.04
N LYS A 35 -13.05 -10.97 -15.00
CA LYS A 35 -13.19 -9.51 -15.06
C LYS A 35 -11.84 -8.79 -15.11
N ALA A 36 -10.76 -9.42 -14.69
CA ALA A 36 -9.42 -8.82 -14.65
C ALA A 36 -9.03 -8.24 -16.02
N LYS A 37 -9.25 -9.01 -17.08
CA LYS A 37 -8.91 -8.60 -18.45
C LYS A 37 -9.62 -7.32 -18.88
N ASP A 38 -10.91 -7.20 -18.58
CA ASP A 38 -11.71 -6.01 -18.94
C ASP A 38 -11.29 -4.79 -18.10
N VAL A 39 -11.04 -4.98 -16.81
CA VAL A 39 -10.55 -3.93 -15.91
C VAL A 39 -9.18 -3.42 -16.37
N VAL A 40 -8.23 -4.33 -16.61
CA VAL A 40 -6.87 -3.99 -17.07
C VAL A 40 -6.90 -3.30 -18.44
N LYS A 41 -7.75 -3.77 -19.36
CA LYS A 41 -7.95 -3.10 -20.66
C LYS A 41 -8.52 -1.68 -20.50
N ALA A 42 -9.46 -1.48 -19.58
CA ALA A 42 -9.99 -0.16 -19.27
C ALA A 42 -8.88 0.73 -18.68
N ILE A 43 -8.10 0.25 -17.70
CA ILE A 43 -6.95 0.96 -17.14
C ILE A 43 -5.95 1.38 -18.23
N LYS A 44 -5.60 0.46 -19.14
CA LYS A 44 -4.74 0.76 -20.29
C LYS A 44 -5.27 1.94 -21.12
N LYS A 45 -6.58 1.98 -21.38
CA LYS A 45 -7.22 3.10 -22.09
C LYS A 45 -7.10 4.41 -21.31
N ARG A 46 -7.27 4.37 -19.98
CA ARG A 46 -7.12 5.56 -19.11
C ARG A 46 -5.68 6.07 -19.10
N LEU A 47 -4.68 5.19 -19.05
CA LEU A 47 -3.25 5.57 -19.15
C LEU A 47 -2.91 6.25 -20.48
N GLY A 48 -3.65 5.94 -21.55
CA GLY A 48 -3.52 6.60 -22.85
C GLY A 48 -4.12 8.01 -22.93
N ASN A 49 -4.84 8.47 -21.90
CA ASN A 49 -5.38 9.83 -21.84
C ASN A 49 -4.25 10.87 -21.64
N LYS A 50 -4.41 12.09 -22.15
CA LYS A 50 -3.49 13.21 -21.92
C LYS A 50 -3.71 13.90 -20.56
N ASN A 51 -4.87 13.70 -19.95
CA ASN A 51 -5.20 14.32 -18.67
C ASN A 51 -4.38 13.67 -17.52
N PRO A 52 -3.59 14.46 -16.76
CA PRO A 52 -2.72 13.93 -15.72
C PRO A 52 -3.48 13.30 -14.55
N ASN A 53 -4.62 13.85 -14.14
CA ASN A 53 -5.44 13.26 -13.06
C ASN A 53 -5.97 11.88 -13.48
N THR A 54 -6.44 11.75 -14.72
CA THR A 54 -6.88 10.45 -15.26
C THR A 54 -5.75 9.42 -15.24
N GLN A 55 -4.54 9.81 -15.68
CA GLN A 55 -3.39 8.92 -15.66
C GLN A 55 -2.99 8.56 -14.23
N LEU A 56 -2.91 9.54 -13.33
CA LEU A 56 -2.53 9.33 -11.94
C LEU A 56 -3.47 8.34 -11.25
N TYR A 57 -4.78 8.57 -11.31
CA TYR A 57 -5.76 7.66 -10.70
C TYR A 57 -5.74 6.27 -11.33
N ALA A 58 -5.49 6.16 -12.65
CA ALA A 58 -5.32 4.87 -13.31
C ALA A 58 -4.08 4.11 -12.82
N VAL A 59 -2.95 4.80 -12.61
CA VAL A 59 -1.73 4.19 -12.04
C VAL A 59 -1.96 3.74 -10.60
N MET A 60 -2.69 4.54 -9.80
CA MET A 60 -2.99 4.18 -8.41
C MET A 60 -3.93 2.98 -8.30
N LEU A 61 -4.96 2.91 -9.16
CA LEU A 61 -5.83 1.74 -9.25
C LEU A 61 -5.05 0.50 -9.70
N LEU A 62 -4.17 0.64 -10.70
CA LEU A 62 -3.32 -0.45 -11.17
C LEU A 62 -2.43 -1.02 -10.06
N GLU A 63 -1.77 -0.14 -9.29
CA GLU A 63 -0.95 -0.52 -8.14
C GLU A 63 -1.76 -1.27 -7.09
N MET A 64 -2.96 -0.79 -6.76
CA MET A 64 -3.83 -1.46 -5.80
C MET A 64 -4.20 -2.87 -6.26
N LEU A 65 -4.55 -3.06 -7.53
CA LEU A 65 -4.88 -4.39 -8.06
C LEU A 65 -3.68 -5.34 -8.06
N MET A 66 -2.51 -4.85 -8.46
CA MET A 66 -1.27 -5.65 -8.46
C MET A 66 -0.88 -6.09 -7.05
N ASN A 67 -0.99 -5.20 -6.05
CA ASN A 67 -0.55 -5.50 -4.69
C ASN A 67 -1.50 -6.41 -3.90
N ASN A 68 -2.80 -6.41 -4.21
CA ASN A 68 -3.79 -7.09 -3.37
C ASN A 68 -4.31 -8.41 -3.94
N ILE A 69 -4.22 -8.62 -5.26
CA ILE A 69 -4.91 -9.74 -5.91
C ILE A 69 -3.94 -10.85 -6.33
N GLY A 70 -2.69 -10.51 -6.65
CA GLY A 70 -1.62 -11.46 -6.94
C GLY A 70 -1.35 -11.70 -8.43
N ASP A 71 -0.58 -12.76 -8.70
CA ASP A 71 0.15 -13.01 -9.95
C ASP A 71 -0.67 -12.91 -11.24
N HIS A 72 -1.94 -13.29 -11.22
CA HIS A 72 -2.76 -13.26 -12.43
C HIS A 72 -2.97 -11.82 -12.93
N ILE A 73 -2.98 -10.81 -12.05
CA ILE A 73 -3.04 -9.40 -12.47
C ILE A 73 -1.74 -9.00 -13.15
N HIS A 74 -0.58 -9.39 -12.60
CA HIS A 74 0.70 -9.10 -13.24
C HIS A 74 0.78 -9.71 -14.65
N GLN A 75 0.26 -10.92 -14.85
CA GLN A 75 0.12 -11.54 -16.18
C GLN A 75 -0.75 -10.68 -17.11
N GLN A 76 -1.94 -10.27 -16.67
CA GLN A 76 -2.80 -9.39 -17.47
C GLN A 76 -2.14 -8.05 -17.82
N VAL A 77 -1.37 -7.47 -16.91
CA VAL A 77 -0.65 -6.20 -17.13
C VAL A 77 0.43 -6.34 -18.22
N ILE A 78 1.12 -7.48 -18.23
CA ILE A 78 2.11 -7.83 -19.25
C ILE A 78 1.40 -8.09 -20.59
N ASP A 79 0.41 -8.98 -20.63
CA ASP A 79 -0.33 -9.34 -21.84
C ASP A 79 -1.03 -8.12 -22.49
N ALA A 80 -1.47 -7.18 -21.66
CA ALA A 80 -2.07 -5.94 -22.11
C ALA A 80 -1.04 -4.89 -22.54
N GLU A 81 0.27 -5.15 -22.49
CA GLU A 81 1.33 -4.20 -22.87
C GLU A 81 1.24 -2.88 -22.10
N ILE A 82 0.94 -2.92 -20.80
CA ILE A 82 0.88 -1.73 -19.94
C ILE A 82 2.28 -1.25 -19.56
N ILE A 83 3.21 -2.14 -19.25
CA ILE A 83 4.58 -1.78 -18.81
C ILE A 83 5.27 -0.84 -19.82
N PRO A 84 5.26 -1.11 -21.15
CA PRO A 84 5.84 -0.18 -22.13
C PRO A 84 5.14 1.19 -22.17
N ILE A 85 3.84 1.25 -21.90
CA ILE A 85 3.08 2.51 -21.81
C ILE A 85 3.55 3.33 -20.61
N LEU A 86 3.73 2.68 -19.46
CA LEU A 86 4.25 3.31 -18.25
C LEU A 86 5.63 3.93 -18.48
N VAL A 87 6.57 3.16 -19.06
CA VAL A 87 7.91 3.65 -19.42
C VAL A 87 7.82 4.85 -20.38
N LYS A 88 6.95 4.78 -21.39
CA LYS A 88 6.74 5.88 -22.35
C LYS A 88 6.21 7.14 -21.68
N ILE A 89 5.31 7.03 -20.70
CA ILE A 89 4.80 8.19 -19.95
C ILE A 89 5.91 8.85 -19.13
N VAL A 90 6.76 8.06 -18.47
CA VAL A 90 7.89 8.58 -17.65
C VAL A 90 8.95 9.25 -18.50
N LYS A 91 9.31 8.66 -19.65
CA LYS A 91 10.30 9.21 -20.58
C LYS A 91 9.82 10.47 -21.29
N LYS A 92 8.50 10.62 -21.47
CA LYS A 92 7.92 11.89 -21.95
C LYS A 92 7.97 12.95 -20.86
N LYS A 93 7.96 14.22 -21.26
CA LYS A 93 7.77 15.38 -20.37
C LYS A 93 6.31 15.49 -19.88
N SER A 94 5.77 14.38 -19.37
CA SER A 94 4.45 14.30 -18.74
C SER A 94 4.47 14.99 -17.37
N ASP A 95 3.31 15.11 -16.73
CA ASP A 95 3.16 15.70 -15.40
C ASP A 95 4.03 15.00 -14.35
N LEU A 96 4.68 15.77 -13.47
CA LEU A 96 5.69 15.27 -12.53
C LEU A 96 5.11 14.23 -11.55
N PRO A 97 3.99 14.49 -10.85
CA PRO A 97 3.30 13.49 -10.02
C PRO A 97 3.03 12.16 -10.72
N VAL A 98 2.59 12.18 -11.98
CA VAL A 98 2.32 10.96 -12.75
C VAL A 98 3.62 10.19 -12.98
N ARG A 99 4.69 10.88 -13.41
CA ARG A 99 5.98 10.25 -13.72
C ARG A 99 6.62 9.65 -12.47
N GLU A 100 6.59 10.37 -11.35
CA GLU A 100 7.12 9.92 -10.06
C GLU A 100 6.34 8.68 -9.58
N ARG A 101 5.01 8.71 -9.63
CA ARG A 101 4.17 7.59 -9.20
C ARG A 101 4.45 6.32 -10.00
N ILE A 102 4.60 6.45 -11.32
CA ILE A 102 4.93 5.32 -12.19
C ILE A 102 6.32 4.77 -11.89
N PHE A 103 7.31 5.64 -11.70
CA PHE A 103 8.66 5.19 -11.37
C PHE A 103 8.70 4.41 -10.05
N LEU A 104 8.07 4.96 -9.00
CA LEU A 104 7.97 4.30 -7.70
C LEU A 104 7.22 2.97 -7.78
N LEU A 105 6.15 2.91 -8.57
CA LEU A 105 5.43 1.67 -8.84
C LEU A 105 6.35 0.61 -9.46
N LEU A 106 7.10 0.96 -10.51
CA LEU A 106 8.01 0.04 -11.19
C LEU A 106 9.17 -0.42 -10.30
N ASP A 107 9.75 0.49 -9.51
CA ASP A 107 10.83 0.18 -8.57
C ASP A 107 10.38 -0.76 -7.45
N ALA A 108 9.24 -0.45 -6.82
CA ALA A 108 8.68 -1.31 -5.77
C ALA A 108 8.29 -2.69 -6.32
N THR A 109 7.67 -2.72 -7.51
CA THR A 109 7.20 -3.97 -8.13
C THR A 109 8.36 -4.85 -8.57
N GLN A 110 9.41 -4.29 -9.18
CA GLN A 110 10.58 -5.09 -9.56
C GLN A 110 11.30 -5.64 -8.32
N THR A 111 11.40 -4.84 -7.25
CA THR A 111 12.04 -5.27 -6.00
C THR A 111 11.27 -6.42 -5.35
N SER A 112 9.94 -6.28 -5.24
CA SER A 112 9.10 -7.29 -4.57
C SER A 112 9.00 -8.60 -5.35
N LEU A 113 9.11 -8.56 -6.68
CA LEU A 113 8.97 -9.74 -7.55
C LEU A 113 10.30 -10.43 -7.88
N GLY A 114 11.41 -10.06 -7.23
CA GLY A 114 12.71 -10.73 -7.34
C GLY A 114 13.66 -10.17 -8.42
N GLY A 115 13.39 -8.96 -8.93
CA GLY A 115 14.26 -8.25 -9.86
C GLY A 115 14.50 -9.00 -11.17
N ALA A 116 15.74 -9.00 -11.63
CA ALA A 116 16.14 -9.59 -12.93
C ALA A 116 15.88 -11.10 -13.03
N SER A 117 15.95 -11.82 -11.92
CA SER A 117 15.75 -13.28 -11.84
C SER A 117 14.34 -13.64 -11.35
N GLY A 118 13.46 -12.64 -11.23
CA GLY A 118 12.11 -12.78 -10.72
C GLY A 118 11.14 -13.45 -11.69
N LYS A 119 9.91 -13.71 -11.22
CA LYS A 119 8.84 -14.31 -12.05
C LYS A 119 8.40 -13.40 -13.19
N PHE A 120 8.53 -12.09 -13.00
CA PHE A 120 8.11 -11.06 -13.95
C PHE A 120 9.26 -10.07 -14.24
N PRO A 121 10.33 -10.51 -14.94
CA PRO A 121 11.54 -9.70 -15.17
C PRO A 121 11.28 -8.45 -16.04
N GLN A 122 10.11 -8.36 -16.68
CA GLN A 122 9.67 -7.20 -17.45
C GLN A 122 9.62 -5.93 -16.59
N TYR A 123 9.23 -6.02 -15.31
CA TYR A 123 9.24 -4.87 -14.40
C TYR A 123 10.66 -4.38 -14.13
N TYR A 124 11.60 -5.31 -13.87
CA TYR A 124 13.02 -4.98 -13.70
C TYR A 124 13.58 -4.29 -14.95
N LYS A 125 13.33 -4.85 -16.14
CA LYS A 125 13.79 -4.26 -17.40
C LYS A 125 13.23 -2.85 -17.61
N ALA A 126 11.97 -2.62 -17.26
CA ALA A 126 11.33 -1.31 -17.36
C ALA A 126 11.92 -0.29 -16.39
N TYR A 127 12.11 -0.68 -15.12
CA TYR A 127 12.78 0.16 -14.13
C TYR A 127 14.20 0.52 -14.56
N TYR A 128 15.00 -0.47 -14.96
CA TYR A 128 16.39 -0.26 -15.39
C TYR A 128 16.50 0.62 -16.64
N ASP A 129 15.58 0.49 -17.59
CA ASP A 129 15.48 1.35 -18.77
C ASP A 129 15.19 2.83 -18.40
N LEU A 130 14.50 3.09 -17.30
CA LEU A 130 14.29 4.45 -16.80
C LEU A 130 15.53 4.98 -16.07
N VAL A 131 16.14 4.17 -15.20
CA VAL A 131 17.36 4.55 -14.48
C VAL A 131 18.51 4.84 -15.44
N SER A 132 18.73 3.97 -16.44
CA SER A 132 19.76 4.17 -17.47
C SER A 132 19.49 5.39 -18.36
N ALA A 133 18.23 5.82 -18.50
CA ALA A 133 17.86 7.07 -19.17
C ALA A 133 18.07 8.32 -18.28
N GLY A 134 18.61 8.18 -17.08
CA GLY A 134 18.88 9.27 -16.14
C GLY A 134 17.65 9.75 -15.38
N VAL A 135 16.57 8.97 -15.36
CA VAL A 135 15.38 9.32 -14.56
C VAL A 135 15.72 9.15 -13.09
N GLN A 136 15.70 10.27 -12.36
CA GLN A 136 15.84 10.30 -10.92
C GLN A 136 14.63 11.01 -10.32
N PHE A 137 14.08 10.43 -9.27
CA PHE A 137 13.12 11.09 -8.40
C PHE A 137 13.72 11.14 -7.00
N PRO A 138 13.54 12.23 -6.25
CA PRO A 138 13.92 12.24 -4.85
C PRO A 138 13.18 11.08 -4.18
N GLN A 139 13.90 10.16 -3.54
CA GLN A 139 13.25 9.23 -2.62
C GLN A 139 12.45 10.08 -1.64
N ARG A 140 11.16 9.75 -1.45
CA ARG A 140 10.42 10.25 -0.28
C ARG A 140 11.33 10.09 0.91
N ALA A 141 11.61 11.19 1.61
CA ALA A 141 12.45 11.20 2.78
C ALA A 141 12.14 9.95 3.59
N GLN A 142 13.09 9.00 3.63
CA GLN A 142 13.02 7.96 4.63
C GLN A 142 12.81 8.72 5.93
N VAL A 143 11.73 8.42 6.65
CA VAL A 143 11.56 8.92 8.00
C VAL A 143 12.81 8.46 8.71
N VAL A 144 13.78 9.36 8.85
CA VAL A 144 14.98 9.14 9.64
C VAL A 144 14.39 8.83 11.00
N GLN A 145 14.41 7.56 11.38
CA GLN A 145 14.19 7.22 12.77
C GLN A 145 15.30 7.95 13.50
N VAL A 146 14.94 9.08 14.10
CA VAL A 146 15.80 9.78 15.04
C VAL A 146 15.95 8.81 16.19
N SER A 147 16.98 7.98 16.14
CA SER A 147 17.50 7.29 17.30
C SER A 147 17.93 8.40 18.26
N GLN A 148 17.05 8.76 19.20
CA GLN A 148 17.38 9.68 20.27
C GLN A 148 18.60 9.12 21.02
N PRO A 149 19.71 9.86 21.13
CA PRO A 149 20.73 9.49 22.09
C PRO A 149 20.17 9.83 23.47
N SER A 150 19.91 8.80 24.29
CA SER A 150 19.66 8.96 25.71
C SER A 150 20.94 9.46 26.38
N SER A 151 21.09 10.78 26.50
CA SER A 151 22.10 11.36 27.38
C SER A 151 21.69 11.11 28.83
N GLN A 152 22.19 10.03 29.44
CA GLN A 152 22.22 9.90 30.89
C GLN A 152 23.22 10.91 31.47
N PRO A 153 22.85 11.70 32.48
CA PRO A 153 23.83 12.33 33.35
C PRO A 153 24.13 11.38 34.52
N ASN A 154 25.34 10.81 34.52
CA ASN A 154 25.95 10.23 35.71
C ASN A 154 26.15 11.34 36.76
N ARG A 155 25.57 11.17 37.96
CA ARG A 155 26.14 11.73 39.20
C ARG A 155 26.01 10.75 40.36
N THR A 156 27.16 10.57 40.99
CA THR A 156 27.55 9.65 42.06
C THR A 156 27.03 10.04 43.45
N ASN A 157 26.63 9.01 44.21
CA ASN A 157 26.64 8.79 45.67
C ASN A 157 26.60 9.98 46.64
N THR A 158 25.61 9.99 47.54
CA THR A 158 25.79 9.78 49.00
C THR A 158 24.44 9.69 49.74
N LEU A 159 24.29 8.66 50.57
CA LEU A 159 23.20 8.50 51.56
C LEU A 159 23.70 9.02 52.92
N PRO A 160 22.82 9.59 53.76
CA PRO A 160 22.59 8.90 55.03
C PRO A 160 21.11 8.84 55.45
N LYS A 161 20.79 7.76 56.16
CA LYS A 161 19.50 7.35 56.71
C LYS A 161 18.89 8.35 57.70
N ARG A 162 17.55 8.45 57.71
CA ARG A 162 16.73 8.34 58.93
C ARG A 162 15.28 7.95 58.61
N ASP A 163 14.77 7.11 59.48
CA ASP A 163 13.52 6.35 59.52
C ASP A 163 12.22 7.14 59.26
N GLN A 164 11.28 6.51 58.54
CA GLN A 164 9.86 6.39 58.92
C GLN A 164 9.12 5.40 58.01
N ASP A 165 8.33 4.53 58.63
CA ASP A 165 7.62 3.37 58.06
C ASP A 165 6.68 3.66 56.87
N PRO A 166 6.43 2.67 55.98
CA PRO A 166 5.42 2.79 54.94
C PRO A 166 4.01 2.42 55.46
N PRO A 167 2.95 3.18 55.16
CA PRO A 167 1.60 2.64 55.23
C PRO A 167 1.33 1.75 54.00
N PRO A 168 0.69 0.57 54.18
CA PRO A 168 0.48 -0.39 53.11
C PRO A 168 -0.68 0.04 52.20
N TYR A 169 -0.44 0.10 50.90
CA TYR A 169 -1.52 0.10 49.92
C TYR A 169 -2.22 -1.26 49.95
N ARG A 170 -3.44 -1.28 50.50
CA ARG A 170 -4.30 -2.45 50.51
C ARG A 170 -4.67 -2.87 49.09
N HIS A 171 -4.39 -4.14 48.80
CA HIS A 171 -5.15 -4.93 47.85
C HIS A 171 -6.62 -4.97 48.26
N ALA A 172 -7.51 -4.79 47.29
CA ALA A 172 -8.87 -5.31 47.36
C ALA A 172 -9.24 -5.84 45.98
N GLU A 173 -8.73 -7.04 45.71
CA GLU A 173 -9.40 -8.03 44.87
C GLU A 173 -10.71 -8.41 45.59
N VAL A 174 -11.86 -8.24 44.94
CA VAL A 174 -13.13 -8.82 45.39
C VAL A 174 -13.66 -9.74 44.30
N ALA A 175 -13.19 -10.98 44.43
CA ALA A 175 -13.92 -12.24 44.34
C ALA A 175 -15.24 -12.28 43.57
N GLN A 176 -15.22 -13.14 42.56
CA GLN A 176 -16.36 -13.87 42.01
C GLN A 176 -17.16 -14.57 43.13
N LYS A 177 -18.49 -14.40 43.14
CA LYS A 177 -19.39 -15.29 43.86
C LYS A 177 -20.24 -16.05 42.85
N ALA A 178 -19.98 -17.35 42.78
CA ALA A 178 -20.86 -18.33 42.19
C ALA A 178 -22.07 -18.54 43.12
N GLU A 179 -23.28 -18.49 42.58
CA GLU A 179 -24.46 -19.07 43.22
C GLU A 179 -25.12 -20.05 42.25
N SER A 180 -25.06 -21.30 42.68
CA SER A 180 -25.78 -22.47 42.19
C SER A 180 -27.28 -22.23 42.20
N ASN A 181 -27.96 -22.54 41.10
CA ASN A 181 -29.40 -22.77 41.14
C ASN A 181 -29.71 -24.20 40.70
N THR A 182 -30.35 -24.91 41.61
CA THR A 182 -30.83 -26.28 41.59
C THR A 182 -31.99 -26.43 40.60
N VAL A 183 -31.97 -27.52 39.83
CA VAL A 183 -33.06 -28.00 38.98
C VAL A 183 -34.00 -28.88 39.83
N PRO A 184 -35.34 -28.73 39.75
CA PRO A 184 -36.24 -29.68 40.38
C PRO A 184 -36.63 -30.85 39.46
N GLU A 185 -37.10 -31.86 40.16
CA GLU A 185 -37.37 -33.27 39.88
C GLU A 185 -38.36 -33.60 38.75
N SER A 186 -38.17 -34.80 38.22
CA SER A 186 -39.05 -35.55 37.33
C SER A 186 -40.43 -35.83 37.90
N ARG A 187 -41.47 -35.77 37.05
CA ARG A 187 -42.59 -36.71 37.06
C ARG A 187 -43.22 -36.83 35.68
#